data_AF-A0A969ZSV8-F1
#
_entry.id   AF-A0A969ZSV8-F1
#
_cell.length_a   1.000
_cell.length_b   1.000
_cell.length_c   1.000
_cell.angle_alpha   90.00
_cell.angle_beta   90.00
_cell.angle_gamma   90.00
#
_symmetry.space_group_name_H-M   'P 1'
#
loop_
_entity.id
_entity.type
_entity.pdbx_description
1 polymer ?
#
loop_
_entity_poly.entity_id
_entity_poly.type
_entity_poly.pdbx_seq_one_letter_code
_entity_poly.pdbx_strand_id
1 'polypeptide(L)'
;MKRYVVFLLAVFMLVPNVSFAERLTSYETGQPIVVQGKEVMLKDNLGLSSLGFRGVWVNTVWNNDFPKKAGMSEAEYKREYIQMLDKFQKYYVNAVIFQVRPSGDAFYFSNLNPISQFLTGTEGQGATWDPLAFMIEEAHKRGMEFHAWFNPYRVTHKDYEGGKEEILSKLSEQNWARNNPNSVFQAGKKLYLKPWDEKARDFIKDTVMEVVKKYDIDAVHFDDYFYPSKNLINSNGFYNEESEAYSSKAKGANVEYWRRSQTDALIQYIKTSIQSYNRVNGDNVQFGISPVGIWGTLEKHGPNSYEGAGVNIFGGAYSSFDNQFADTRKWVKEGWIDYIVPQVYWTFQQERSPYGEIVAWWADVVKGTNVKLYIGHANYKLNSKDKKEIAWTNPREIFNQLKFNDLYKDISGSVFFNATTLYDDANFSNENRRFLEVLSSELASSFEAQSQTSTGIKPKEELNVDESVKIDYAVRKTKYGNLVHWVDNYSGVSSHYVIYRVTNSAGVESKIPLSMVQKLSKTYFYIDKG
;
A
#
# COMPACT_ATOMS: atom_id res chain seq x y z
N MET A 1 5.88 35.30 63.78
CA MET A 1 5.43 34.14 62.97
C MET A 1 6.51 33.80 61.96
N LYS A 2 7.28 32.72 62.18
CA LYS A 2 8.30 32.28 61.22
C LYS A 2 7.63 31.39 60.17
N ARG A 3 7.73 31.78 58.90
CA ARG A 3 7.27 31.00 57.74
C ARG A 3 8.37 29.99 57.39
N TYR A 4 8.03 28.72 57.31
CA TYR A 4 8.91 27.68 56.78
C TYR A 4 8.57 27.44 55.31
N VAL A 5 9.59 27.38 54.46
CA VAL A 5 9.49 26.90 53.08
C VAL A 5 9.98 25.45 53.10
N VAL A 6 9.10 24.53 52.74
CA VAL A 6 9.43 23.11 52.60
C VAL A 6 9.91 22.90 51.16
N PHE A 7 11.18 22.54 50.99
CA PHE A 7 11.67 22.04 49.71
C PHE A 7 11.43 20.53 49.64
N LEU A 8 10.55 20.12 48.73
CA LEU A 8 10.41 18.72 48.34
C LEU A 8 11.50 18.43 47.31
N LEU A 9 12.56 17.74 47.74
CA LEU A 9 13.57 17.20 46.85
C LEU A 9 13.01 15.91 46.24
N ALA A 10 12.35 16.00 45.08
CA ALA A 10 11.98 14.83 44.31
C ALA A 10 13.25 14.28 43.64
N VAL A 11 13.86 13.26 44.25
CA VAL A 11 14.90 12.47 43.59
C VAL A 11 14.21 11.63 42.52
N PHE A 12 14.21 12.09 41.28
CA PHE A 12 13.90 11.23 40.14
C PHE A 12 15.06 10.24 39.99
N MET A 13 14.94 9.07 40.62
CA MET A 13 15.74 7.93 40.16
C MET A 13 15.32 7.69 38.71
N LEU A 14 16.30 7.71 37.79
CA LEU A 14 16.14 7.15 36.45
C LEU A 14 15.84 5.65 36.62
N VAL A 15 14.56 5.33 36.80
CA VAL A 15 14.08 3.98 36.63
C VAL A 15 14.30 3.69 35.14
N PRO A 16 15.05 2.65 34.75
CA PRO A 16 15.09 2.24 33.35
C PRO A 16 13.65 2.08 32.88
N ASN A 17 13.29 2.60 31.70
CA ASN A 17 11.94 2.49 31.12
C ASN A 17 11.46 1.04 31.21
N VAL A 18 10.72 0.70 32.28
CA VAL A 18 10.03 -0.57 32.39
C VAL A 18 8.83 -0.39 31.48
N SER A 19 8.95 -0.87 30.24
CA SER A 19 7.78 -1.01 29.37
C SER A 19 6.80 -1.92 30.12
N PHE A 20 5.71 -1.36 30.62
CA PHE A 20 4.62 -2.20 31.05
C PHE A 20 3.96 -2.75 29.78
N ALA A 21 3.59 -4.03 29.86
CA ALA A 21 2.83 -4.67 28.80
C ALA A 21 1.38 -4.70 29.26
N GLU A 22 0.50 -4.01 28.55
CA GLU A 22 -0.93 -4.01 28.82
C GLU A 22 -1.59 -5.19 28.11
N ARG A 23 -2.43 -5.93 28.83
CA ARG A 23 -3.23 -7.00 28.23
C ARG A 23 -4.29 -6.39 27.31
N LEU A 24 -4.31 -6.78 26.04
CA LEU A 24 -5.36 -6.37 25.11
C LEU A 24 -6.67 -7.10 25.44
N THR A 25 -7.73 -6.33 25.66
CA THR A 25 -9.07 -6.84 25.94
C THR A 25 -10.09 -6.44 24.89
N SER A 26 -11.06 -7.31 24.68
CA SER A 26 -12.29 -7.05 23.96
C SER A 26 -13.00 -5.82 24.51
N TYR A 27 -13.31 -4.86 23.64
CA TYR A 27 -14.08 -3.66 23.98
C TYR A 27 -15.51 -4.00 24.42
N GLU A 28 -16.13 -5.03 23.83
CA GLU A 28 -17.51 -5.41 24.12
C GLU A 28 -17.65 -6.22 25.41
N THR A 29 -16.70 -7.13 25.67
CA THR A 29 -16.83 -8.13 26.74
C THR A 29 -15.79 -8.00 27.85
N GLY A 30 -14.76 -7.17 27.67
CA GLY A 30 -13.62 -7.07 28.59
C GLY A 30 -12.73 -8.33 28.64
N GLN A 31 -13.05 -9.37 27.86
CA GLN A 31 -12.28 -10.61 27.85
C GLN A 31 -10.93 -10.43 27.15
N PRO A 32 -9.88 -11.16 27.54
CA PRO A 32 -8.59 -11.12 26.85
C PRO A 32 -8.74 -11.46 25.36
N ILE A 33 -8.08 -10.68 24.50
CA ILE A 33 -7.92 -11.04 23.09
C ILE A 33 -6.84 -12.12 22.98
N VAL A 34 -7.19 -13.22 22.31
CA VAL A 34 -6.30 -14.35 22.07
C VAL A 34 -6.01 -14.44 20.57
N VAL A 35 -4.73 -14.55 20.22
CA VAL A 35 -4.28 -14.78 18.84
C VAL A 35 -3.34 -15.98 18.85
N GLN A 36 -3.59 -16.94 17.96
CA GLN A 36 -2.83 -18.19 17.84
C GLN A 36 -2.68 -18.92 19.20
N GLY A 37 -3.75 -18.90 19.99
CA GLY A 37 -3.81 -19.56 21.31
C GLY A 37 -3.08 -18.83 22.45
N LYS A 38 -2.63 -17.59 22.27
CA LYS A 38 -1.98 -16.79 23.31
C LYS A 38 -2.69 -15.45 23.53
N GLU A 39 -2.80 -15.04 24.80
CA GLU A 39 -3.25 -13.69 25.14
C GLU A 39 -2.29 -12.65 24.56
N VAL A 40 -2.86 -11.58 24.01
CA VAL A 40 -2.09 -10.49 23.41
C VAL A 40 -1.68 -9.48 24.48
N MET A 41 -0.38 -9.21 24.54
CA MET A 41 0.22 -8.20 25.41
C MET A 41 0.81 -7.09 24.55
N LEU A 42 0.28 -5.87 24.69
CA LEU A 42 0.72 -4.70 23.93
C LEU A 42 1.72 -3.88 24.75
N LYS A 43 2.72 -3.30 24.06
CA LYS A 43 3.64 -2.35 24.68
C LYS A 43 2.93 -1.02 24.95
N ASP A 44 3.46 -0.26 25.90
CA ASP A 44 2.95 1.09 26.21
C ASP A 44 3.16 2.07 25.04
N ASN A 45 4.29 2.00 24.34
CA ASN A 45 4.63 2.89 23.22
C ASN A 45 4.65 2.15 21.88
N LEU A 46 4.47 2.89 20.78
CA LEU A 46 4.66 2.36 19.42
C LEU A 46 6.16 2.19 19.14
N GLY A 47 6.54 1.04 18.60
CA GLY A 47 7.92 0.76 18.21
C GLY A 47 8.25 1.17 16.77
N LEU A 48 9.55 1.10 16.45
CA LEU A 48 10.15 1.60 15.21
C LEU A 48 9.62 0.94 13.92
N SER A 49 9.23 -0.34 13.95
CA SER A 49 8.74 -1.02 12.74
C SER A 49 7.37 -0.49 12.30
N SER A 50 6.50 -0.15 13.26
CA SER A 50 5.24 0.56 13.01
C SER A 50 5.44 2.00 12.50
N LEU A 51 6.67 2.52 12.59
CA LEU A 51 7.11 3.84 12.13
C LEU A 51 7.97 3.77 10.86
N GLY A 52 7.94 2.65 10.12
CA GLY A 52 8.56 2.58 8.79
C GLY A 52 7.72 3.31 7.73
N PHE A 53 6.81 2.56 7.10
CA PHE A 53 5.89 3.07 6.09
C PHE A 53 4.56 3.50 6.70
N ARG A 54 4.12 4.74 6.42
CA ARG A 54 2.83 5.31 6.86
C ARG A 54 2.14 5.89 5.65
N GLY A 55 1.42 5.03 4.94
CA GLY A 55 0.70 5.37 3.72
C GLY A 55 -0.74 5.79 3.96
N VAL A 56 -1.33 6.50 3.00
CA VAL A 56 -2.76 6.77 2.95
C VAL A 56 -3.28 6.60 1.52
N TRP A 57 -4.40 5.89 1.36
CA TRP A 57 -5.07 5.82 0.06
C TRP A 57 -5.91 7.06 -0.19
N VAL A 58 -5.74 7.64 -1.38
CA VAL A 58 -6.55 8.75 -1.90
C VAL A 58 -7.36 8.21 -3.09
N ASN A 59 -8.64 7.90 -2.83
CA ASN A 59 -9.56 7.33 -3.81
C ASN A 59 -10.23 8.42 -4.66
N THR A 60 -10.14 8.28 -5.98
CA THR A 60 -10.68 9.26 -6.94
C THR A 60 -12.01 8.84 -7.55
N VAL A 61 -12.35 7.54 -7.52
CA VAL A 61 -13.65 7.05 -8.00
C VAL A 61 -14.79 7.70 -7.21
N TRP A 62 -15.77 8.24 -7.94
CA TRP A 62 -16.88 9.03 -7.40
C TRP A 62 -16.47 10.26 -6.60
N ASN A 63 -15.22 10.75 -6.76
CA ASN A 63 -14.70 11.86 -5.96
C ASN A 63 -14.75 11.58 -4.45
N ASN A 64 -14.63 10.29 -4.06
CA ASN A 64 -14.79 9.85 -2.68
C ASN A 64 -13.81 10.51 -1.72
N ASP A 65 -12.53 10.58 -2.09
CA ASP A 65 -11.54 11.32 -1.32
C ASP A 65 -11.10 12.59 -2.03
N PHE A 66 -10.82 12.55 -3.33
CA PHE A 66 -10.24 13.70 -4.03
C PHE A 66 -10.48 13.64 -5.55
N PRO A 67 -10.59 14.77 -6.25
CA PRO A 67 -10.93 16.09 -5.70
C PRO A 67 -12.36 16.08 -5.15
N LYS A 68 -12.74 17.01 -4.26
CA LYS A 68 -14.09 17.10 -3.67
C LYS A 68 -15.22 17.13 -4.68
N LYS A 69 -14.96 17.60 -5.90
CA LYS A 69 -15.89 17.52 -7.03
C LYS A 69 -15.10 17.50 -8.33
N ALA A 70 -15.69 16.92 -9.37
CA ALA A 70 -15.16 17.04 -10.71
C ALA A 70 -15.32 18.47 -11.26
N GLY A 71 -14.45 18.86 -12.20
CA GLY A 71 -14.51 20.15 -12.88
C GLY A 71 -14.09 21.35 -12.01
N MET A 72 -13.31 21.12 -10.95
CA MET A 72 -12.70 22.21 -10.17
C MET A 72 -11.73 23.03 -11.03
N SER A 73 -11.62 24.32 -10.74
CA SER A 73 -10.55 25.12 -11.34
C SER A 73 -9.18 24.59 -10.88
N GLU A 74 -8.15 24.78 -11.71
CA GLU A 74 -6.78 24.40 -11.37
C GLU A 74 -6.35 24.95 -10.01
N ALA A 75 -6.67 26.22 -9.72
CA ALA A 75 -6.32 26.85 -8.45
C ALA A 75 -7.02 26.22 -7.24
N GLU A 76 -8.29 25.80 -7.39
CA GLU A 76 -9.01 25.10 -6.32
C GLU A 76 -8.47 23.69 -6.11
N TYR A 77 -8.22 22.95 -7.18
CA TYR A 77 -7.68 21.59 -7.13
C TYR A 77 -6.31 21.57 -6.44
N LYS A 78 -5.40 22.47 -6.87
CA LYS A 78 -4.06 22.60 -6.30
C LYS A 78 -4.10 22.96 -4.81
N ARG A 79 -4.97 23.89 -4.43
CA ARG A 79 -5.15 24.30 -3.03
C ARG A 79 -5.69 23.16 -2.16
N GLU A 80 -6.70 22.42 -2.63
CA GLU A 80 -7.24 21.26 -1.91
C GLU A 80 -6.18 20.18 -1.71
N TYR A 81 -5.41 19.86 -2.75
CA TYR A 81 -4.35 18.86 -2.67
C TYR A 81 -3.26 19.27 -1.66
N ILE A 82 -2.81 20.52 -1.72
CA ILE A 82 -1.83 21.07 -0.77
C ILE A 82 -2.34 20.98 0.67
N GLN A 83 -3.59 21.36 0.92
CA GLN A 83 -4.20 21.26 2.25
C GLN A 83 -4.26 19.81 2.75
N MET A 84 -4.59 18.87 1.88
CA MET A 84 -4.59 17.44 2.20
C MET A 84 -3.18 16.96 2.58
N LEU A 85 -2.15 17.32 1.81
CA LEU A 85 -0.76 16.96 2.12
C LEU A 85 -0.26 17.60 3.42
N ASP A 86 -0.61 18.85 3.69
CA ASP A 86 -0.22 19.52 4.95
C ASP A 86 -0.82 18.79 6.17
N LYS A 87 -2.04 18.25 6.03
CA LYS A 87 -2.68 17.40 7.05
C LYS A 87 -1.97 16.06 7.19
N PHE A 88 -1.64 15.40 6.10
CA PHE A 88 -0.86 14.16 6.11
C PHE A 88 0.47 14.34 6.83
N GLN A 89 1.18 15.46 6.57
CA GLN A 89 2.44 15.76 7.23
C GLN A 89 2.26 15.98 8.73
N LYS A 90 1.19 16.67 9.14
CA LYS A 90 0.83 16.85 10.55
C LYS A 90 0.62 15.51 11.28
N TYR A 91 0.12 14.49 10.57
CA TYR A 91 -0.09 13.14 11.11
C TYR A 91 1.04 12.18 10.76
N TYR A 92 2.21 12.70 10.38
CA TYR A 92 3.42 11.95 10.07
C TYR A 92 3.29 10.94 8.91
N VAL A 93 2.25 11.02 8.09
CA VAL A 93 2.14 10.23 6.86
C VAL A 93 3.33 10.55 5.96
N ASN A 94 3.97 9.51 5.42
CA ASN A 94 5.16 9.65 4.56
C ASN A 94 4.98 9.02 3.18
N ALA A 95 3.78 8.55 2.83
CA ALA A 95 3.46 8.09 1.49
C ALA A 95 1.99 8.36 1.11
N VAL A 96 1.77 8.82 -0.12
CA VAL A 96 0.45 9.00 -0.70
C VAL A 96 0.24 7.94 -1.77
N ILE A 97 -0.78 7.10 -1.58
CA ILE A 97 -1.19 6.10 -2.56
C ILE A 97 -2.39 6.65 -3.34
N PHE A 98 -2.11 7.31 -4.46
CA PHE A 98 -3.10 8.11 -5.19
C PHE A 98 -3.68 7.36 -6.37
N GLN A 99 -5.01 7.26 -6.46
CA GLN A 99 -5.69 6.57 -7.56
C GLN A 99 -5.61 7.34 -8.88
N VAL A 100 -4.59 7.04 -9.70
CA VAL A 100 -4.37 7.68 -11.00
C VAL A 100 -5.23 7.09 -12.12
N ARG A 101 -5.74 5.86 -11.92
CA ARG A 101 -6.62 5.14 -12.86
C ARG A 101 -7.77 4.46 -12.11
N PRO A 102 -8.92 5.14 -11.92
CA PRO A 102 -10.07 4.56 -11.23
C PRO A 102 -10.90 3.57 -12.07
N SER A 103 -11.12 3.84 -13.37
CA SER A 103 -11.99 3.01 -14.23
C SER A 103 -11.72 3.22 -15.73
N GLY A 104 -10.65 2.66 -16.26
CA GLY A 104 -10.37 2.73 -17.71
C GLY A 104 -9.87 4.10 -18.20
N ASP A 105 -9.60 5.03 -17.28
CA ASP A 105 -9.30 6.44 -17.51
C ASP A 105 -7.98 6.87 -16.81
N ALA A 106 -7.66 8.17 -16.87
CA ALA A 106 -6.43 8.75 -16.35
C ALA A 106 -6.63 10.09 -15.63
N PHE A 107 -5.99 10.23 -14.46
CA PHE A 107 -5.74 11.49 -13.75
C PHE A 107 -4.39 12.10 -14.16
N TYR A 108 -4.04 12.01 -15.45
CA TYR A 108 -2.79 12.48 -16.02
C TYR A 108 -2.90 12.56 -17.53
N PHE A 109 -1.98 13.24 -18.20
CA PHE A 109 -1.94 13.24 -19.67
C PHE A 109 -1.49 11.88 -20.19
N SER A 110 -2.40 11.16 -20.85
CA SER A 110 -2.19 9.83 -21.40
C SER A 110 -2.44 9.80 -22.91
N ASN A 111 -1.63 9.02 -23.63
CA ASN A 111 -1.88 8.68 -25.03
C ASN A 111 -2.72 7.41 -25.18
N LEU A 112 -2.98 6.70 -24.09
CA LEU A 112 -3.63 5.39 -24.06
C LEU A 112 -5.03 5.43 -23.43
N ASN A 113 -5.24 6.36 -22.50
CA ASN A 113 -6.44 6.44 -21.68
C ASN A 113 -7.08 7.82 -21.75
N PRO A 114 -8.42 7.91 -21.76
CA PRO A 114 -9.12 9.17 -21.69
C PRO A 114 -8.89 9.85 -20.33
N ILE A 115 -8.96 11.19 -20.31
CA ILE A 115 -9.00 11.94 -19.05
C ILE A 115 -10.22 11.51 -18.23
N SER A 116 -10.02 11.32 -16.92
CA SER A 116 -11.08 10.87 -16.03
C SER A 116 -12.21 11.89 -15.91
N GLN A 117 -13.45 11.39 -15.98
CA GLN A 117 -14.64 12.17 -15.64
C GLN A 117 -14.63 12.67 -14.18
N PHE A 118 -13.90 12.01 -13.27
CA PHE A 118 -13.79 12.46 -11.88
C PHE A 118 -12.84 13.65 -11.73
N LEU A 119 -12.03 13.94 -12.75
CA LEU A 119 -11.22 15.15 -12.83
C LEU A 119 -12.01 16.31 -13.43
N THR A 120 -12.62 16.11 -14.61
CA THR A 120 -13.18 17.22 -15.42
C THR A 120 -14.71 17.27 -15.47
N GLY A 121 -15.39 16.19 -15.06
CA GLY A 121 -16.84 16.04 -15.09
C GLY A 121 -17.33 15.21 -16.29
N THR A 122 -16.52 15.07 -17.34
CA THR A 122 -16.83 14.29 -18.55
C THR A 122 -15.61 13.50 -19.01
N GLU A 123 -15.78 12.21 -19.29
CA GLU A 123 -14.69 11.33 -19.70
C GLU A 123 -14.10 11.77 -21.05
N GLY A 124 -12.76 11.85 -21.13
CA GLY A 124 -12.04 12.29 -22.32
C GLY A 124 -12.07 13.80 -22.55
N GLN A 125 -12.78 14.58 -21.73
CA GLN A 125 -12.67 16.03 -21.76
C GLN A 125 -11.28 16.42 -21.24
N GLY A 126 -10.49 17.07 -22.08
CA GLY A 126 -9.11 17.44 -21.78
C GLY A 126 -8.98 18.36 -20.57
N ALA A 127 -7.95 18.11 -19.75
CA ALA A 127 -7.45 19.09 -18.77
C ALA A 127 -6.45 20.04 -19.44
N THR A 128 -6.37 21.30 -19.00
CA THR A 128 -5.44 22.31 -19.55
C THR A 128 -4.06 22.28 -18.90
N TRP A 129 -3.87 21.43 -17.89
CA TRP A 129 -2.66 21.32 -17.08
C TRP A 129 -2.50 19.85 -16.65
N ASP A 130 -1.29 19.43 -16.30
CA ASP A 130 -1.00 18.05 -15.91
C ASP A 130 -1.15 17.87 -14.38
N PRO A 131 -2.23 17.24 -13.90
CA PRO A 131 -2.46 17.05 -12.47
C PRO A 131 -1.43 16.14 -11.81
N LEU A 132 -0.98 15.08 -12.47
CA LEU A 132 -0.11 14.09 -11.84
C LEU A 132 1.29 14.64 -11.60
N ALA A 133 1.84 15.38 -12.56
CA ALA A 133 3.14 16.05 -12.40
C ALA A 133 3.14 16.98 -11.17
N PHE A 134 2.11 17.82 -11.03
CA PHE A 134 1.96 18.71 -9.88
C PHE A 134 1.82 17.94 -8.55
N MET A 135 1.00 16.89 -8.53
CA MET A 135 0.75 16.12 -7.30
C MET A 135 2.01 15.43 -6.78
N ILE A 136 2.80 14.83 -7.68
CA ILE A 136 4.08 14.21 -7.34
C ILE A 136 5.04 15.26 -6.77
N GLU A 137 5.19 16.40 -7.44
CA GLU A 137 6.08 17.47 -7.00
C GLU A 137 5.71 17.96 -5.58
N GLU A 138 4.43 18.17 -5.30
CA GLU A 138 3.96 18.64 -3.99
C GLU A 138 4.10 17.60 -2.87
N ALA A 139 3.93 16.30 -3.18
CA ALA A 139 4.21 15.22 -2.24
C ALA A 139 5.70 15.15 -1.90
N HIS A 140 6.57 15.18 -2.91
CA HIS A 140 8.02 15.15 -2.74
C HIS A 140 8.57 16.37 -2.01
N LYS A 141 7.99 17.57 -2.21
CA LYS A 141 8.35 18.77 -1.43
C LYS A 141 8.19 18.57 0.07
N ARG A 142 7.27 17.71 0.49
CA ARG A 142 6.98 17.36 1.89
C ARG A 142 7.67 16.07 2.35
N GLY A 143 8.51 15.48 1.50
CA GLY A 143 9.21 14.22 1.78
C GLY A 143 8.27 13.02 1.92
N MET A 144 7.15 13.05 1.19
CA MET A 144 6.23 11.93 1.05
C MET A 144 6.48 11.21 -0.26
N GLU A 145 6.53 9.88 -0.22
CA GLU A 145 6.52 9.07 -1.44
C GLU A 145 5.18 9.19 -2.17
N PHE A 146 5.21 9.09 -3.49
CA PHE A 146 4.02 9.05 -4.34
C PHE A 146 3.89 7.69 -5.03
N HIS A 147 2.87 6.93 -4.63
CA HIS A 147 2.55 5.62 -5.19
C HIS A 147 1.36 5.77 -6.14
N ALA A 148 1.57 5.56 -7.43
CA ALA A 148 0.51 5.64 -8.43
C ALA A 148 -0.37 4.39 -8.38
N TRP A 149 -1.63 4.56 -7.98
CA TRP A 149 -2.60 3.48 -7.84
C TRP A 149 -3.47 3.31 -9.09
N PHE A 150 -3.50 2.08 -9.61
CA PHE A 150 -4.29 1.68 -10.76
C PHE A 150 -5.30 0.59 -10.39
N ASN A 151 -6.52 0.73 -10.90
CA ASN A 151 -7.41 -0.42 -11.09
C ASN A 151 -7.10 -1.06 -12.47
N PRO A 152 -6.68 -2.34 -12.53
CA PRO A 152 -6.23 -2.94 -13.77
C PRO A 152 -7.37 -3.24 -14.75
N TYR A 153 -8.46 -3.85 -14.28
CA TYR A 153 -9.46 -4.46 -15.17
C TYR A 153 -10.78 -3.69 -15.30
N ARG A 154 -11.09 -2.77 -14.39
CA ARG A 154 -12.37 -2.06 -14.41
C ARG A 154 -12.47 -1.13 -15.63
N VAL A 155 -13.55 -1.29 -16.40
CA VAL A 155 -13.91 -0.36 -17.49
C VAL A 155 -15.02 0.59 -17.04
N THR A 156 -16.05 0.09 -16.34
CA THR A 156 -17.13 0.94 -15.80
C THR A 156 -17.17 0.92 -14.27
N HIS A 157 -17.36 2.09 -13.65
CA HIS A 157 -17.43 2.24 -12.19
C HIS A 157 -18.85 2.04 -11.63
N LYS A 158 -19.87 2.44 -12.39
CA LYS A 158 -21.29 2.30 -12.03
C LYS A 158 -21.98 1.24 -12.87
N ASP A 159 -23.20 0.90 -12.47
CA ASP A 159 -24.07 0.02 -13.24
C ASP A 159 -24.62 0.78 -14.46
N TYR A 160 -24.67 0.08 -15.59
CA TYR A 160 -25.28 0.55 -16.83
C TYR A 160 -26.38 -0.42 -17.26
N GLU A 161 -27.49 0.13 -17.74
CA GLU A 161 -28.49 -0.64 -18.47
C GLU A 161 -28.02 -0.90 -19.91
N GLY A 162 -28.40 -2.08 -20.43
CA GLY A 162 -28.10 -2.51 -21.79
C GLY A 162 -27.08 -3.64 -21.89
N GLY A 163 -26.87 -4.09 -23.13
CA GLY A 163 -25.83 -5.07 -23.46
C GLY A 163 -24.44 -4.43 -23.61
N LYS A 164 -23.39 -5.25 -23.65
CA LYS A 164 -21.98 -4.84 -23.78
C LYS A 164 -21.77 -3.72 -24.81
N GLU A 165 -22.27 -3.90 -26.04
CA GLU A 165 -22.08 -2.93 -27.13
C GLU A 165 -22.78 -1.58 -26.87
N GLU A 166 -23.96 -1.61 -26.25
CA GLU A 166 -24.68 -0.39 -25.86
C GLU A 166 -24.00 0.37 -24.73
N ILE A 167 -23.32 -0.35 -23.83
CA ILE A 167 -22.57 0.27 -22.74
C ILE A 167 -21.27 0.85 -23.30
N LEU A 168 -20.56 0.12 -24.17
CA LEU A 168 -19.32 0.59 -24.81
C LEU A 168 -19.54 1.87 -25.63
N SER A 169 -20.66 1.99 -26.34
CA SER A 169 -20.97 3.19 -27.13
C SER A 169 -21.19 4.47 -26.30
N LYS A 170 -21.45 4.33 -24.99
CA LYS A 170 -21.59 5.45 -24.04
C LYS A 170 -20.25 5.95 -23.47
N LEU A 171 -19.16 5.21 -23.68
CA LEU A 171 -17.82 5.62 -23.25
C LEU A 171 -17.22 6.63 -24.22
N SER A 172 -16.23 7.40 -23.77
CA SER A 172 -15.46 8.29 -24.65
C SER A 172 -14.88 7.54 -25.86
N GLU A 173 -14.77 8.21 -27.02
CA GLU A 173 -14.11 7.67 -28.22
C GLU A 173 -12.63 7.37 -27.99
N GLN A 174 -12.03 8.04 -27.01
CA GLN A 174 -10.66 7.81 -26.57
C GLN A 174 -10.54 6.62 -25.61
N ASN A 175 -11.65 6.08 -25.10
CA ASN A 175 -11.63 4.93 -24.22
C ASN A 175 -11.21 3.67 -25.01
N TRP A 176 -10.09 3.06 -24.62
CA TRP A 176 -9.53 1.90 -25.30
C TRP A 176 -10.53 0.73 -25.39
N ALA A 177 -11.35 0.52 -24.36
CA ALA A 177 -12.33 -0.56 -24.32
C ALA A 177 -13.41 -0.41 -25.41
N ARG A 178 -13.82 0.82 -25.71
CA ARG A 178 -14.79 1.12 -26.79
C ARG A 178 -14.26 0.69 -28.16
N ASN A 179 -12.96 0.84 -28.39
CA ASN A 179 -12.30 0.49 -29.65
C ASN A 179 -11.80 -0.97 -29.70
N ASN A 180 -11.87 -1.70 -28.58
CA ASN A 180 -11.43 -3.09 -28.46
C ASN A 180 -12.50 -3.97 -27.79
N PRO A 181 -13.73 -4.04 -28.33
CA PRO A 181 -14.86 -4.75 -27.69
C PRO A 181 -14.57 -6.24 -27.45
N ASN A 182 -13.71 -6.86 -28.28
CA ASN A 182 -13.31 -8.26 -28.13
C ASN A 182 -12.46 -8.53 -26.87
N SER A 183 -11.82 -7.50 -26.31
CA SER A 183 -11.01 -7.57 -25.09
C SER A 183 -11.83 -7.24 -23.83
N VAL A 184 -13.14 -7.02 -23.97
CA VAL A 184 -14.05 -6.60 -22.91
C VAL A 184 -15.14 -7.66 -22.70
N PHE A 185 -15.49 -7.90 -21.45
CA PHE A 185 -16.65 -8.72 -21.09
C PHE A 185 -17.58 -7.95 -20.15
N GLN A 186 -18.86 -8.34 -20.16
CA GLN A 186 -19.87 -7.81 -19.26
C GLN A 186 -20.09 -8.81 -18.12
N ALA A 187 -20.06 -8.33 -16.88
CA ALA A 187 -20.48 -9.11 -15.71
C ALA A 187 -21.50 -8.28 -14.92
N GLY A 188 -22.73 -8.78 -14.85
CA GLY A 188 -23.88 -8.00 -14.42
C GLY A 188 -24.06 -6.74 -15.26
N LYS A 189 -24.11 -5.57 -14.61
CA LYS A 189 -24.30 -4.26 -15.25
C LYS A 189 -22.99 -3.49 -15.47
N LYS A 190 -21.84 -4.16 -15.38
CA LYS A 190 -20.52 -3.54 -15.47
C LYS A 190 -19.65 -4.21 -16.52
N LEU A 191 -18.72 -3.43 -17.08
CA LEU A 191 -17.73 -3.88 -18.05
C LEU A 191 -16.35 -3.99 -17.41
N TYR A 192 -15.60 -4.99 -17.86
CA TYR A 192 -14.25 -5.29 -17.43
C TYR A 192 -13.40 -5.75 -18.61
N LEU A 193 -12.10 -5.47 -18.55
CA LEU A 193 -11.10 -6.06 -19.43
C LEU A 193 -10.94 -7.55 -19.12
N LYS A 194 -10.85 -8.39 -20.15
CA LYS A 194 -10.67 -9.84 -20.01
C LYS A 194 -9.28 -10.18 -19.47
N PRO A 195 -9.13 -10.77 -18.27
CA PRO A 195 -7.80 -11.10 -17.74
C PRO A 195 -7.03 -12.14 -18.58
N TRP A 196 -7.76 -12.99 -19.30
CA TRP A 196 -7.21 -14.02 -20.19
C TRP A 196 -6.83 -13.53 -21.60
N ASP A 197 -7.15 -12.29 -21.93
CA ASP A 197 -6.83 -11.70 -23.24
C ASP A 197 -5.45 -11.02 -23.22
N GLU A 198 -4.61 -11.37 -24.19
CA GLU A 198 -3.23 -10.86 -24.28
C GLU A 198 -3.21 -9.37 -24.62
N LYS A 199 -4.11 -8.89 -25.49
CA LYS A 199 -4.20 -7.47 -25.84
C LYS A 199 -4.61 -6.61 -24.64
N ALA A 200 -5.57 -7.11 -23.84
CA ALA A 200 -5.93 -6.46 -22.58
C ALA A 200 -4.74 -6.38 -21.61
N ARG A 201 -3.96 -7.46 -21.47
CA ARG A 201 -2.75 -7.44 -20.61
C ARG A 201 -1.68 -6.48 -21.12
N ASP A 202 -1.43 -6.44 -22.43
CA ASP A 202 -0.50 -5.48 -23.04
C ASP A 202 -0.95 -4.04 -22.77
N PHE A 203 -2.22 -3.73 -22.97
CA PHE A 203 -2.78 -2.40 -22.70
C PHE A 203 -2.62 -1.97 -21.23
N ILE A 204 -2.88 -2.87 -20.27
CA ILE A 204 -2.69 -2.59 -18.84
C ILE A 204 -1.21 -2.31 -18.55
N LYS A 205 -0.31 -3.16 -19.08
CA LYS A 205 1.13 -2.99 -18.90
C LYS A 205 1.65 -1.70 -19.54
N ASP A 206 1.20 -1.37 -20.74
CA ASP A 206 1.60 -0.13 -21.41
C ASP A 206 1.05 1.10 -20.69
N THR A 207 -0.15 1.02 -20.12
CA THR A 207 -0.71 2.08 -19.27
C THR A 207 0.14 2.32 -18.02
N VAL A 208 0.53 1.26 -17.30
CA VAL A 208 1.41 1.37 -16.13
C VAL A 208 2.78 1.93 -16.54
N MET A 209 3.36 1.39 -17.62
CA MET A 209 4.68 1.82 -18.08
C MET A 209 4.69 3.23 -18.67
N GLU A 210 3.57 3.73 -19.18
CA GLU A 210 3.44 5.15 -19.56
C GLU A 210 3.67 6.04 -18.35
N VAL A 211 3.09 5.72 -17.19
CA VAL A 211 3.28 6.51 -15.97
C VAL A 211 4.72 6.38 -15.46
N VAL A 212 5.24 5.16 -15.36
CA VAL A 212 6.63 4.89 -14.91
C VAL A 212 7.65 5.64 -15.76
N LYS A 213 7.42 5.80 -17.06
CA LYS A 213 8.34 6.50 -17.97
C LYS A 213 8.21 8.02 -17.95
N LYS A 214 7.00 8.54 -17.66
CA LYS A 214 6.69 9.97 -17.78
C LYS A 214 6.80 10.73 -16.46
N TYR A 215 6.64 10.06 -15.33
CA TYR A 215 6.52 10.70 -14.02
C TYR A 215 7.46 10.07 -13.00
N ASP A 216 7.99 10.90 -12.10
CA ASP A 216 8.88 10.53 -11.01
C ASP A 216 8.09 9.91 -9.83
N ILE A 217 7.41 8.78 -10.08
CA ILE A 217 6.69 8.04 -9.04
C ILE A 217 7.66 7.16 -8.24
N ASP A 218 7.36 6.91 -6.97
CA ASP A 218 8.16 6.02 -6.12
C ASP A 218 7.69 4.56 -6.23
N ALA A 219 6.39 4.35 -6.51
CA ALA A 219 5.85 3.01 -6.72
C ALA A 219 4.63 2.98 -7.63
N VAL A 220 4.40 1.83 -8.24
CA VAL A 220 3.13 1.39 -8.82
C VAL A 220 2.37 0.59 -7.77
N HIS A 221 1.08 0.86 -7.61
CA HIS A 221 0.19 0.19 -6.67
C HIS A 221 -1.06 -0.37 -7.36
N PHE A 222 -1.39 -1.64 -7.15
CA PHE A 222 -2.72 -2.18 -7.48
C PHE A 222 -3.52 -2.44 -6.20
N ASP A 223 -4.84 -2.28 -6.24
CA ASP A 223 -5.76 -2.66 -5.16
C ASP A 223 -6.25 -4.11 -5.31
N ASP A 224 -7.45 -4.41 -4.81
CA ASP A 224 -7.99 -5.75 -4.65
C ASP A 224 -8.87 -6.21 -5.82
N TYR A 225 -9.03 -5.42 -6.89
CA TYR A 225 -9.90 -5.80 -8.02
C TYR A 225 -9.14 -6.59 -9.10
N PHE A 226 -9.26 -7.92 -9.04
CA PHE A 226 -8.79 -8.83 -10.08
C PHE A 226 -9.95 -9.34 -10.95
N TYR A 227 -10.27 -10.63 -10.86
CA TYR A 227 -11.51 -11.14 -11.45
C TYR A 227 -12.73 -10.62 -10.66
N PRO A 228 -13.87 -10.35 -11.33
CA PRO A 228 -15.12 -10.09 -10.64
C PRO A 228 -15.47 -11.26 -9.71
N SER A 229 -16.16 -10.97 -8.61
CA SER A 229 -16.51 -12.01 -7.63
C SER A 229 -17.25 -13.19 -8.28
N LYS A 230 -17.11 -14.40 -7.71
CA LYS A 230 -17.80 -15.62 -8.16
C LYS A 230 -19.29 -15.44 -8.46
N ASN A 231 -19.98 -14.56 -7.71
CA ASN A 231 -21.40 -14.29 -7.93
C ASN A 231 -21.65 -13.49 -9.23
N LEU A 232 -20.73 -12.62 -9.63
CA LEU A 232 -20.78 -11.89 -10.90
C LEU A 232 -20.32 -12.75 -12.09
N ILE A 233 -19.41 -13.70 -11.84
CA ILE A 233 -19.00 -14.72 -12.83
C ILE A 233 -20.19 -15.59 -13.24
N ASN A 234 -21.14 -15.83 -12.32
CA ASN A 234 -22.40 -16.55 -12.61
C ASN A 234 -23.47 -15.72 -13.34
N SER A 235 -23.17 -14.49 -13.75
CA SER A 235 -24.10 -13.68 -14.55
C SER A 235 -24.07 -14.06 -16.04
N ASN A 236 -25.18 -13.79 -16.73
CA ASN A 236 -25.35 -14.14 -18.14
C ASN A 236 -24.19 -13.60 -19.01
N GLY A 237 -23.59 -14.47 -19.84
CA GLY A 237 -22.58 -14.12 -20.84
C GLY A 237 -21.12 -14.33 -20.41
N PHE A 238 -20.78 -14.17 -19.12
CA PHE A 238 -19.40 -14.32 -18.62
C PHE A 238 -18.84 -15.73 -18.89
N TYR A 239 -19.59 -16.76 -18.52
CA TYR A 239 -19.14 -18.15 -18.64
C TYR A 239 -18.91 -18.61 -20.08
N ASN A 240 -19.66 -18.08 -21.06
CA ASN A 240 -19.55 -18.56 -22.44
C ASN A 240 -18.23 -18.09 -23.06
N GLU A 241 -17.91 -16.80 -22.95
CA GLU A 241 -16.67 -16.23 -23.52
C GLU A 241 -15.40 -16.78 -22.80
N GLU A 242 -15.47 -16.98 -21.47
CA GLU A 242 -14.36 -17.60 -20.72
C GLU A 242 -14.23 -19.10 -21.04
N SER A 243 -15.35 -19.83 -21.13
CA SER A 243 -15.34 -21.26 -21.43
C SER A 243 -14.75 -21.56 -22.81
N GLU A 244 -14.97 -20.71 -23.81
CA GLU A 244 -14.33 -20.82 -25.13
C GLU A 244 -12.80 -20.61 -25.05
N ALA A 245 -12.36 -19.55 -24.36
CA ALA A 245 -10.94 -19.28 -24.16
C ALA A 245 -10.26 -20.40 -23.35
N TYR A 246 -10.94 -20.90 -22.32
CA TYR A 246 -10.49 -22.00 -21.48
C TYR A 246 -10.44 -23.33 -22.26
N SER A 247 -11.48 -23.66 -23.02
CA SER A 247 -11.57 -24.90 -23.80
C SER A 247 -10.57 -24.95 -24.95
N SER A 248 -10.16 -23.79 -25.48
CA SER A 248 -9.14 -23.71 -26.54
C SER A 248 -7.70 -23.74 -25.99
N LYS A 249 -7.44 -23.13 -24.82
CA LYS A 249 -6.08 -22.97 -24.28
C LYS A 249 -5.71 -23.90 -23.11
N ALA A 250 -6.68 -24.47 -22.39
CA ALA A 250 -6.44 -25.16 -21.12
C ALA A 250 -7.44 -26.32 -20.84
N LYS A 251 -8.01 -26.93 -21.88
CA LYS A 251 -8.98 -28.02 -21.75
C LYS A 251 -8.45 -29.14 -20.86
N GLY A 252 -9.17 -29.46 -19.79
CA GLY A 252 -8.82 -30.51 -18.82
C GLY A 252 -8.05 -30.05 -17.58
N ALA A 253 -7.69 -28.76 -17.48
CA ALA A 253 -7.13 -28.18 -16.26
C ALA A 253 -8.21 -27.95 -15.17
N ASN A 254 -7.82 -27.40 -14.04
CA ASN A 254 -8.77 -26.82 -13.09
C ASN A 254 -9.04 -25.36 -13.51
N VAL A 255 -10.30 -24.99 -13.75
CA VAL A 255 -10.65 -23.63 -14.22
C VAL A 255 -10.25 -22.53 -13.22
N GLU A 256 -10.32 -22.80 -11.91
CA GLU A 256 -9.91 -21.83 -10.89
C GLU A 256 -8.39 -21.62 -10.91
N TYR A 257 -7.62 -22.69 -11.14
CA TYR A 257 -6.18 -22.60 -11.33
C TYR A 257 -5.83 -21.82 -12.59
N TRP A 258 -6.54 -22.06 -13.70
CA TRP A 258 -6.35 -21.31 -14.93
C TRP A 258 -6.67 -19.82 -14.77
N ARG A 259 -7.75 -19.46 -14.07
CA ARG A 259 -8.05 -18.05 -13.75
C ARG A 259 -6.92 -17.39 -12.97
N ARG A 260 -6.41 -18.07 -11.92
CA ARG A 260 -5.25 -17.58 -11.15
C ARG A 260 -4.02 -17.39 -12.04
N SER A 261 -3.77 -18.31 -12.98
CA SER A 261 -2.61 -18.18 -13.88
C SER A 261 -2.71 -16.99 -14.84
N GLN A 262 -3.92 -16.52 -15.18
CA GLN A 262 -4.09 -15.30 -15.97
C GLN A 262 -3.77 -14.03 -15.16
N THR A 263 -4.18 -13.99 -13.90
CA THR A 263 -3.82 -12.91 -12.97
C THR A 263 -2.30 -12.91 -12.75
N ASP A 264 -1.72 -14.07 -12.45
CA ASP A 264 -0.27 -14.27 -12.26
C ASP A 264 0.55 -13.76 -13.45
N ALA A 265 0.06 -13.99 -14.68
CA ALA A 265 0.74 -13.53 -15.89
C ALA A 265 0.82 -12.00 -15.96
N LEU A 266 -0.25 -11.29 -15.57
CA LEU A 266 -0.22 -9.82 -15.51
C LEU A 266 0.76 -9.34 -14.44
N ILE A 267 0.71 -9.89 -13.23
CA ILE A 267 1.57 -9.45 -12.11
C ILE A 267 3.05 -9.61 -12.48
N GLN A 268 3.44 -10.77 -13.01
CA GLN A 268 4.80 -10.99 -13.49
C GLN A 268 5.19 -10.04 -14.62
N TYR A 269 4.28 -9.77 -15.56
CA TYR A 269 4.57 -8.91 -16.70
C TYR A 269 4.81 -7.46 -16.28
N ILE A 270 4.03 -6.94 -15.33
CA ILE A 270 4.25 -5.62 -14.74
C ILE A 270 5.58 -5.58 -13.99
N LYS A 271 5.82 -6.54 -13.09
CA LYS A 271 7.03 -6.60 -12.28
C LYS A 271 8.30 -6.63 -13.13
N THR A 272 8.34 -7.51 -14.11
CA THR A 272 9.50 -7.67 -15.01
C THR A 272 9.71 -6.44 -15.89
N SER A 273 8.64 -5.77 -16.32
CA SER A 273 8.72 -4.51 -17.08
C SER A 273 9.31 -3.37 -16.23
N ILE A 274 8.83 -3.20 -14.99
CA ILE A 274 9.35 -2.19 -14.06
C ILE A 274 10.81 -2.49 -13.69
N GLN A 275 11.15 -3.74 -13.35
CA GLN A 275 12.53 -4.13 -13.05
C GLN A 275 13.48 -3.87 -14.23
N SER A 276 13.04 -4.17 -15.45
CA SER A 276 13.84 -3.91 -16.65
C SER A 276 14.06 -2.41 -16.85
N TYR A 277 13.01 -1.59 -16.66
CA TYR A 277 13.11 -0.14 -16.71
C TYR A 277 14.07 0.41 -15.64
N ASN A 278 13.90 0.00 -14.39
CA ASN A 278 14.75 0.38 -13.27
C ASN A 278 16.22 0.07 -13.55
N ARG A 279 16.51 -1.15 -14.03
CA ARG A 279 17.88 -1.57 -14.37
C ARG A 279 18.52 -0.73 -15.46
N VAL A 280 17.76 -0.36 -16.50
CA VAL A 280 18.27 0.40 -17.64
C VAL A 280 18.46 1.89 -17.29
N ASN A 281 17.57 2.45 -16.48
CA ASN A 281 17.54 3.90 -16.20
C ASN A 281 18.18 4.28 -14.85
N GLY A 282 18.64 3.32 -14.06
CA GLY A 282 19.12 3.58 -12.69
C GLY A 282 17.98 4.06 -11.78
N ASP A 283 16.81 3.47 -11.95
CA ASP A 283 15.61 3.78 -11.16
C ASP A 283 15.32 2.69 -10.12
N ASN A 284 14.38 2.97 -9.22
CA ASN A 284 13.97 2.07 -8.16
C ASN A 284 12.46 2.11 -7.89
N VAL A 285 11.65 2.29 -8.95
CA VAL A 285 10.19 2.26 -8.83
C VAL A 285 9.75 0.89 -8.32
N GLN A 286 9.01 0.87 -7.21
CA GLN A 286 8.50 -0.37 -6.61
C GLN A 286 7.19 -0.81 -7.26
N PHE A 287 6.85 -2.08 -7.13
CA PHE A 287 5.53 -2.60 -7.47
C PHE A 287 4.90 -3.29 -6.28
N GLY A 288 3.77 -2.78 -5.80
CA GLY A 288 3.04 -3.39 -4.71
C GLY A 288 1.54 -3.54 -4.95
N ILE A 289 0.92 -4.37 -4.12
CA ILE A 289 -0.48 -4.76 -4.26
C ILE A 289 -1.17 -4.77 -2.91
N SER A 290 -2.38 -4.24 -2.84
CA SER A 290 -3.28 -4.31 -1.68
C SER A 290 -4.44 -5.27 -1.93
N PRO A 291 -4.31 -6.57 -1.62
CA PRO A 291 -5.39 -7.52 -1.79
C PRO A 291 -6.39 -7.47 -0.63
N VAL A 292 -7.51 -8.17 -0.79
CA VAL A 292 -8.37 -8.58 0.33
C VAL A 292 -7.52 -9.20 1.44
N GLY A 293 -7.80 -8.83 2.70
CA GLY A 293 -6.99 -9.24 3.84
C GLY A 293 -6.93 -10.76 4.09
N ILE A 294 -7.83 -11.55 3.52
CA ILE A 294 -7.84 -13.01 3.65
C ILE A 294 -7.41 -13.62 2.31
N TRP A 295 -6.31 -14.35 2.29
CA TRP A 295 -5.88 -15.11 1.11
C TRP A 295 -6.78 -16.32 0.87
N GLY A 296 -6.99 -17.14 1.89
CA GLY A 296 -7.81 -18.35 1.91
C GLY A 296 -7.96 -18.84 3.35
N THR A 297 -8.98 -19.64 3.65
CA THR A 297 -9.22 -20.16 5.01
C THR A 297 -8.49 -21.48 5.23
N LEU A 298 -8.08 -21.77 6.47
CA LEU A 298 -7.45 -23.04 6.84
C LEU A 298 -8.39 -24.24 6.64
N GLU A 299 -9.70 -24.03 6.79
CA GLU A 299 -10.74 -25.03 6.49
C GLU A 299 -10.66 -25.52 5.05
N LYS A 300 -10.42 -24.61 4.09
CA LYS A 300 -10.33 -24.94 2.67
C LYS A 300 -8.91 -25.30 2.23
N HIS A 301 -7.91 -24.65 2.84
CA HIS A 301 -6.50 -24.78 2.53
C HIS A 301 -5.75 -25.23 3.78
N GLY A 302 -5.86 -26.52 4.11
CA GLY A 302 -5.24 -27.09 5.32
C GLY A 302 -3.71 -27.05 5.32
N PRO A 303 -3.05 -27.46 6.41
CA PRO A 303 -1.58 -27.41 6.54
C PRO A 303 -0.79 -28.11 5.44
N ASN A 304 -1.38 -29.13 4.81
CA ASN A 304 -0.78 -29.93 3.74
C ASN A 304 -1.28 -29.55 2.34
N SER A 305 -2.00 -28.42 2.20
CA SER A 305 -2.42 -27.93 0.90
C SER A 305 -1.21 -27.60 0.03
N TYR A 306 -1.27 -27.95 -1.26
CA TYR A 306 -0.18 -27.73 -2.21
C TYR A 306 0.16 -26.24 -2.35
N GLU A 307 -0.87 -25.38 -2.36
CA GLU A 307 -0.74 -23.93 -2.48
C GLU A 307 -0.31 -23.25 -1.17
N GLY A 308 -0.37 -23.98 -0.05
CA GLY A 308 -0.03 -23.52 1.29
C GLY A 308 -1.23 -23.43 2.23
N ALA A 309 -0.94 -23.27 3.53
CA ALA A 309 -1.95 -23.23 4.57
C ALA A 309 -2.66 -21.86 4.64
N GLY A 310 -3.98 -21.87 4.74
CA GLY A 310 -4.82 -20.69 4.89
C GLY A 310 -4.82 -20.10 6.31
N VAL A 311 -5.47 -18.95 6.45
CA VAL A 311 -5.65 -18.25 7.73
C VAL A 311 -6.53 -19.10 8.65
N ASN A 312 -6.18 -19.19 9.94
CA ASN A 312 -6.93 -19.94 10.95
C ASN A 312 -8.26 -19.27 11.34
N ILE A 313 -9.17 -19.21 10.37
CA ILE A 313 -10.53 -18.67 10.48
C ILE A 313 -11.49 -19.62 9.75
N PHE A 314 -12.76 -19.61 10.16
CA PHE A 314 -13.77 -20.58 9.72
C PHE A 314 -14.99 -19.88 9.10
N GLY A 315 -15.78 -20.62 8.30
CA GLY A 315 -17.10 -20.16 7.84
C GLY A 315 -17.11 -19.45 6.48
N GLY A 316 -16.19 -19.81 5.58
CA GLY A 316 -16.25 -19.41 4.17
C GLY A 316 -16.08 -17.92 3.91
N ALA A 317 -15.17 -17.25 4.63
CA ALA A 317 -14.87 -15.84 4.43
C ALA A 317 -14.45 -15.53 2.98
N TYR A 318 -14.84 -14.37 2.47
CA TYR A 318 -14.44 -13.90 1.14
C TYR A 318 -12.92 -13.74 1.09
N SER A 319 -12.28 -14.37 0.10
CA SER A 319 -10.83 -14.48 0.03
C SER A 319 -10.27 -14.15 -1.35
N SER A 320 -9.02 -13.68 -1.41
CA SER A 320 -8.37 -13.33 -2.66
C SER A 320 -8.16 -14.58 -3.54
N PHE A 321 -7.73 -15.71 -2.95
CA PHE A 321 -7.43 -16.93 -3.69
C PHE A 321 -8.69 -17.59 -4.27
N ASP A 322 -9.76 -17.67 -3.46
CA ASP A 322 -10.94 -18.45 -3.81
C ASP A 322 -11.99 -17.62 -4.55
N ASN A 323 -12.11 -16.32 -4.28
CA ASN A 323 -13.19 -15.50 -4.81
C ASN A 323 -12.76 -14.49 -5.87
N GLN A 324 -11.49 -14.07 -5.87
CA GLN A 324 -10.92 -13.11 -6.83
C GLN A 324 -9.87 -13.72 -7.76
N PHE A 325 -9.52 -15.01 -7.55
CA PHE A 325 -8.49 -15.71 -8.31
C PHE A 325 -7.15 -14.95 -8.30
N ALA A 326 -6.78 -14.46 -7.11
CA ALA A 326 -5.57 -13.72 -6.82
C ALA A 326 -4.74 -14.50 -5.78
N ASP A 327 -3.70 -15.21 -6.23
CA ASP A 327 -2.81 -15.99 -5.38
C ASP A 327 -1.70 -15.12 -4.77
N THR A 328 -2.12 -14.25 -3.87
CA THR A 328 -1.26 -13.25 -3.23
C THR A 328 -0.14 -13.87 -2.39
N ARG A 329 -0.37 -15.05 -1.81
CA ARG A 329 0.68 -15.83 -1.14
C ARG A 329 1.79 -16.21 -2.10
N LYS A 330 1.45 -16.72 -3.29
CA LYS A 330 2.42 -17.06 -4.33
C LYS A 330 3.21 -15.83 -4.78
N TRP A 331 2.55 -14.68 -4.99
CA TRP A 331 3.23 -13.45 -5.41
C TRP A 331 4.29 -13.00 -4.40
N VAL A 332 4.00 -13.15 -3.10
CA VAL A 332 4.96 -12.91 -2.02
C VAL A 332 6.12 -13.91 -2.08
N LYS A 333 5.82 -15.22 -2.11
CA LYS A 333 6.85 -16.27 -2.05
C LYS A 333 7.78 -16.27 -3.26
N GLU A 334 7.28 -15.90 -4.43
CA GLU A 334 8.06 -15.80 -5.67
C GLU A 334 8.71 -14.43 -5.89
N GLY A 335 8.44 -13.43 -5.04
CA GLY A 335 8.99 -12.08 -5.17
C GLY A 335 8.49 -11.33 -6.41
N TRP A 336 7.25 -11.57 -6.84
CA TRP A 336 6.63 -10.90 -7.99
C TRP A 336 6.11 -9.49 -7.66
N ILE A 337 6.23 -9.09 -6.41
CA ILE A 337 5.92 -7.76 -5.88
C ILE A 337 7.01 -7.36 -4.89
N ASP A 338 7.24 -6.06 -4.73
CA ASP A 338 8.17 -5.49 -3.74
C ASP A 338 7.51 -5.32 -2.37
N TYR A 339 6.21 -5.05 -2.35
CA TYR A 339 5.44 -4.97 -1.11
C TYR A 339 4.01 -5.48 -1.27
N ILE A 340 3.39 -5.85 -0.16
CA ILE A 340 2.00 -6.28 -0.07
C ILE A 340 1.28 -5.53 1.05
N VAL A 341 0.02 -5.15 0.80
CA VAL A 341 -0.82 -4.39 1.76
C VAL A 341 -2.17 -5.06 1.96
N PRO A 342 -2.26 -6.22 2.66
CA PRO A 342 -3.55 -6.85 2.93
C PRO A 342 -4.53 -5.88 3.62
N GLN A 343 -5.75 -5.81 3.09
CA GLN A 343 -6.84 -5.01 3.63
C GLN A 343 -7.47 -5.70 4.85
N VAL A 344 -6.90 -5.51 6.05
CA VAL A 344 -7.38 -6.14 7.29
C VAL A 344 -8.44 -5.24 7.94
N TYR A 345 -9.61 -5.19 7.31
CA TYR A 345 -10.69 -4.25 7.64
C TYR A 345 -11.68 -4.76 8.69
N TRP A 346 -11.14 -5.42 9.71
CA TRP A 346 -11.87 -6.02 10.82
C TRP A 346 -11.23 -5.60 12.15
N THR A 347 -11.98 -5.70 13.24
CA THR A 347 -11.48 -5.47 14.60
C THR A 347 -10.85 -6.74 15.18
N PHE A 348 -10.17 -6.63 16.32
CA PHE A 348 -9.70 -7.80 17.07
C PHE A 348 -10.83 -8.76 17.49
N GLN A 349 -12.03 -8.23 17.70
CA GLN A 349 -13.18 -8.96 18.23
C GLN A 349 -14.09 -9.53 17.14
N GLN A 350 -13.78 -9.29 15.87
CA GLN A 350 -14.63 -9.77 14.79
C GLN A 350 -14.59 -11.30 14.76
N GLU A 351 -15.75 -11.94 14.90
CA GLU A 351 -15.90 -13.38 15.13
C GLU A 351 -15.32 -14.28 14.02
N ARG A 352 -15.52 -13.90 12.76
CA ARG A 352 -15.17 -14.70 11.56
C ARG A 352 -13.85 -14.31 10.91
N SER A 353 -13.31 -13.15 11.25
CA SER A 353 -12.17 -12.51 10.60
C SER A 353 -11.43 -11.62 11.59
N PRO A 354 -11.03 -12.15 12.77
CA PRO A 354 -10.37 -11.35 13.79
C PRO A 354 -9.04 -10.81 13.26
N TYR A 355 -8.82 -9.50 13.46
CA TYR A 355 -7.65 -8.77 12.97
C TYR A 355 -6.33 -9.50 13.27
N GLY A 356 -6.18 -9.97 14.51
CA GLY A 356 -4.93 -10.58 14.98
C GLY A 356 -4.55 -11.87 14.26
N GLU A 357 -5.51 -12.76 13.97
CA GLU A 357 -5.24 -14.01 13.23
C GLU A 357 -4.78 -13.74 11.80
N ILE A 358 -5.41 -12.73 11.15
CA ILE A 358 -5.08 -12.36 9.78
C ILE A 358 -3.69 -11.73 9.70
N VAL A 359 -3.38 -10.78 10.59
CA VAL A 359 -2.07 -10.11 10.62
C VAL A 359 -0.95 -11.09 10.96
N ALA A 360 -1.16 -11.97 11.96
CA ALA A 360 -0.18 -12.97 12.33
C ALA A 360 0.14 -13.93 11.16
N TRP A 361 -0.88 -14.30 10.38
CA TRP A 361 -0.71 -15.13 9.19
C TRP A 361 0.10 -14.40 8.11
N TRP A 362 -0.20 -13.13 7.83
CA TRP A 362 0.56 -12.36 6.84
C TRP A 362 2.03 -12.16 7.22
N ALA A 363 2.31 -11.91 8.50
CA ALA A 363 3.67 -11.81 9.01
C ALA A 363 4.47 -13.11 8.75
N ASP A 364 3.84 -14.29 8.92
CA ASP A 364 4.46 -15.57 8.58
C ASP A 364 4.66 -15.76 7.06
N VAL A 365 3.70 -15.30 6.25
CA VAL A 365 3.78 -15.39 4.79
C VAL A 365 4.97 -14.61 4.22
N VAL A 366 5.27 -13.41 4.72
CA VAL A 366 6.43 -12.64 4.22
C VAL A 366 7.77 -13.08 4.81
N LYS A 367 7.76 -13.87 5.88
CA LYS A 367 8.98 -14.33 6.56
C LYS A 367 9.93 -15.04 5.58
N GLY A 368 11.19 -14.62 5.58
CA GLY A 368 12.24 -15.16 4.72
C GLY A 368 12.18 -14.69 3.25
N THR A 369 11.30 -13.75 2.92
CA THR A 369 11.22 -13.10 1.61
C THR A 369 11.76 -11.66 1.67
N ASN A 370 11.95 -11.03 0.51
CA ASN A 370 12.30 -9.61 0.42
C ASN A 370 11.07 -8.70 0.28
N VAL A 371 9.86 -9.28 0.33
CA VAL A 371 8.62 -8.53 0.16
C VAL A 371 8.26 -7.83 1.46
N LYS A 372 8.05 -6.51 1.39
CA LYS A 372 7.64 -5.72 2.55
C LYS A 372 6.16 -5.92 2.84
N LEU A 373 5.82 -6.14 4.11
CA LEU A 373 4.44 -6.21 4.57
C LEU A 373 4.02 -4.87 5.17
N TYR A 374 2.96 -4.26 4.63
CA TYR A 374 2.26 -3.16 5.26
C TYR A 374 0.83 -3.60 5.60
N ILE A 375 0.23 -3.13 6.69
CA ILE A 375 -1.15 -3.51 7.02
C ILE A 375 -2.14 -2.41 6.62
N GLY A 376 -3.17 -2.76 5.85
CA GLY A 376 -4.27 -1.87 5.50
C GLY A 376 -5.28 -1.76 6.64
N HIS A 377 -5.55 -0.55 7.10
CA HIS A 377 -6.47 -0.24 8.21
C HIS A 377 -7.78 0.39 7.72
N ALA A 378 -8.90 0.01 8.34
CA ALA A 378 -10.23 0.52 8.01
C ALA A 378 -10.65 1.72 8.86
N ASN A 379 -9.87 2.80 8.86
CA ASN A 379 -10.21 4.03 9.60
C ASN A 379 -11.53 4.67 9.13
N TYR A 380 -12.01 4.38 7.92
CA TYR A 380 -13.36 4.77 7.46
C TYR A 380 -14.50 4.13 8.27
N LYS A 381 -14.23 3.03 8.99
CA LYS A 381 -15.21 2.36 9.87
C LYS A 381 -15.23 2.92 11.29
N LEU A 382 -14.32 3.81 11.65
CA LEU A 382 -14.35 4.46 12.97
C LEU A 382 -15.73 5.08 13.21
N ASN A 383 -16.31 4.80 14.38
CA ASN A 383 -17.69 5.19 14.69
C ASN A 383 -18.74 4.55 13.77
N SER A 384 -18.55 3.28 13.40
CA SER A 384 -19.54 2.51 12.65
C SER A 384 -20.90 2.57 13.35
N LYS A 385 -21.94 2.92 12.58
CA LYS A 385 -23.33 2.95 13.06
C LYS A 385 -23.98 1.57 13.01
N ASP A 386 -23.31 0.58 12.42
CA ASP A 386 -23.78 -0.80 12.43
C ASP A 386 -23.54 -1.41 13.81
N LYS A 387 -24.64 -1.81 14.47
CA LYS A 387 -24.59 -2.45 15.79
C LYS A 387 -23.79 -3.75 15.80
N LYS A 388 -23.62 -4.41 14.65
CA LYS A 388 -22.78 -5.61 14.50
C LYS A 388 -21.28 -5.30 14.45
N GLU A 389 -20.93 -4.03 14.39
CA GLU A 389 -19.58 -3.50 14.23
C GLU A 389 -19.23 -2.53 15.38
N ILE A 390 -19.89 -2.68 16.54
CA ILE A 390 -19.78 -1.78 17.69
C ILE A 390 -18.33 -1.64 18.20
N ALA A 391 -17.50 -2.66 18.04
CA ALA A 391 -16.07 -2.59 18.37
C ALA A 391 -15.32 -1.45 17.67
N TRP A 392 -15.80 -0.96 16.51
CA TRP A 392 -15.22 0.22 15.85
C TRP A 392 -15.51 1.56 16.54
N THR A 393 -16.38 1.57 17.56
CA THR A 393 -16.57 2.74 18.44
C THR A 393 -15.46 2.87 19.49
N ASN A 394 -14.61 1.85 19.64
CA ASN A 394 -13.43 1.92 20.49
C ASN A 394 -12.42 2.93 19.90
N PRO A 395 -12.15 4.07 20.57
CA PRO A 395 -11.23 5.08 20.04
C PRO A 395 -9.77 4.59 19.98
N ARG A 396 -9.45 3.47 20.65
CA ARG A 396 -8.11 2.86 20.63
C ARG A 396 -8.01 1.67 19.67
N GLU A 397 -9.04 1.33 18.89
CA GLU A 397 -9.01 0.14 18.03
C GLU A 397 -7.85 0.17 17.04
N ILE A 398 -7.78 1.18 16.16
CA ILE A 398 -6.67 1.33 15.20
C ILE A 398 -5.32 1.49 15.91
N PHE A 399 -5.29 2.19 17.04
CA PHE A 399 -4.06 2.35 17.80
C PHE A 399 -3.53 1.02 18.35
N ASN A 400 -4.41 0.19 18.91
CA ASN A 400 -4.08 -1.15 19.38
C ASN A 400 -3.67 -2.06 18.21
N GLN A 401 -4.24 -1.88 17.03
CA GLN A 401 -3.80 -2.55 15.80
C GLN A 401 -2.36 -2.16 15.44
N LEU A 402 -1.99 -0.88 15.49
CA LEU A 402 -0.62 -0.42 15.26
C LEU A 402 0.36 -1.00 16.28
N LYS A 403 0.00 -1.01 17.57
CA LYS A 403 0.81 -1.63 18.64
C LYS A 403 0.95 -3.14 18.47
N PHE A 404 -0.11 -3.82 18.05
CA PHE A 404 -0.06 -5.25 17.76
C PHE A 404 0.86 -5.55 16.58
N ASN A 405 0.83 -4.73 15.54
CA ASN A 405 1.72 -4.87 14.38
C ASN A 405 3.19 -4.79 14.80
N ASP A 406 3.54 -3.94 15.78
CA ASP A 406 4.90 -3.81 16.33
C ASP A 406 5.41 -5.07 17.06
N LEU A 407 4.54 -6.03 17.37
CA LEU A 407 4.95 -7.34 17.89
C LEU A 407 5.60 -8.22 16.81
N TYR A 408 5.46 -7.87 15.54
CA TYR A 408 5.98 -8.61 14.39
C TYR A 408 7.03 -7.78 13.64
N LYS A 409 8.30 -8.19 13.75
CA LYS A 409 9.42 -7.54 13.05
C LYS A 409 9.30 -7.55 11.51
N ASP A 410 8.50 -8.46 10.97
CA ASP A 410 8.31 -8.63 9.53
C ASP A 410 7.27 -7.64 8.96
N ILE A 411 6.53 -6.93 9.83
CA ILE A 411 5.65 -5.82 9.43
C ILE A 411 6.47 -4.54 9.35
N SER A 412 6.46 -3.90 8.18
CA SER A 412 7.28 -2.72 7.85
C SER A 412 6.48 -1.41 7.84
N GLY A 413 5.18 -1.45 8.17
CA GLY A 413 4.36 -0.25 8.23
C GLY A 413 2.85 -0.51 8.08
N SER A 414 2.13 0.58 7.85
CA SER A 414 0.67 0.64 7.85
C SER A 414 0.14 1.60 6.80
N VAL A 415 -1.05 1.33 6.29
CA VAL A 415 -1.74 2.17 5.30
C VAL A 415 -3.18 2.41 5.72
N PHE A 416 -3.62 3.67 5.69
CA PHE A 416 -4.93 4.08 6.16
C PHE A 416 -5.95 4.19 5.00
N PHE A 417 -7.05 3.44 5.08
CA PHE A 417 -8.20 3.59 4.21
C PHE A 417 -9.34 4.31 4.97
N ASN A 418 -9.65 5.56 4.64
CA ASN A 418 -9.15 6.38 3.53
C ASN A 418 -8.83 7.82 3.96
N ALA A 419 -8.30 8.59 3.00
CA ALA A 419 -7.80 9.95 3.19
C ALA A 419 -8.81 10.89 3.87
N THR A 420 -10.09 10.83 3.52
CA THR A 420 -11.12 11.74 4.08
C THR A 420 -11.10 11.79 5.60
N THR A 421 -10.87 10.67 6.29
CA THR A 421 -10.81 10.62 7.75
C THR A 421 -9.58 11.32 8.38
N LEU A 422 -8.59 11.69 7.58
CA LEU A 422 -7.38 12.39 8.02
C LEU A 422 -7.38 13.87 7.67
N TYR A 423 -8.08 14.30 6.61
CA TYR A 423 -7.96 15.69 6.13
C TYR A 423 -9.27 16.48 6.01
N ASP A 424 -10.45 15.84 6.01
CA ASP A 424 -11.74 16.52 5.82
C ASP A 424 -12.37 17.00 7.13
N ASP A 425 -11.73 17.98 7.77
CA ASP A 425 -12.11 18.51 9.10
C ASP A 425 -13.61 18.80 9.27
N ALA A 426 -14.26 19.28 8.19
CA ALA A 426 -15.67 19.67 8.17
C ALA A 426 -16.62 18.49 8.43
N ASN A 427 -16.21 17.27 8.09
CA ASN A 427 -17.02 16.06 8.20
C ASN A 427 -16.58 15.12 9.32
N PHE A 428 -15.61 15.51 10.15
CA PHE A 428 -15.15 14.68 11.27
C PHE A 428 -16.23 14.52 12.35
N SER A 429 -16.49 13.26 12.73
CA SER A 429 -17.12 12.93 13.99
C SER A 429 -16.19 13.19 15.18
N ASN A 430 -16.71 13.16 16.40
CA ASN A 430 -15.88 13.32 17.60
C ASN A 430 -14.86 12.17 17.73
N GLU A 431 -15.23 10.99 17.26
CA GLU A 431 -14.41 9.79 17.24
C GLU A 431 -13.27 9.93 16.22
N ASN A 432 -13.52 10.54 15.05
CA ASN A 432 -12.45 10.88 14.11
C ASN A 432 -11.44 11.85 14.75
N ARG A 433 -11.92 12.91 15.42
CA ARG A 433 -11.04 13.86 16.13
C ARG A 433 -10.21 13.16 17.19
N ARG A 434 -10.84 12.32 18.02
CA ARG A 434 -10.15 11.56 19.06
C ARG A 434 -9.13 10.58 18.49
N PHE A 435 -9.45 9.90 17.39
CA PHE A 435 -8.50 9.05 16.68
C PHE A 435 -7.27 9.86 16.22
N LEU A 436 -7.46 11.02 15.60
CA LEU A 436 -6.36 11.87 15.14
C LEU A 436 -5.55 12.47 16.30
N GLU A 437 -6.20 12.81 17.41
CA GLU A 437 -5.53 13.24 18.64
C GLU A 437 -4.65 12.14 19.22
N VAL A 438 -5.17 10.91 19.33
CA VAL A 438 -4.40 9.75 19.79
C VAL A 438 -3.27 9.44 18.81
N LEU A 439 -3.55 9.39 17.51
CA LEU A 439 -2.55 9.12 16.49
C LEU A 439 -1.42 10.16 16.53
N SER A 440 -1.75 11.45 16.56
CA SER A 440 -0.74 12.51 16.57
C SER A 440 0.08 12.54 17.85
N SER A 441 -0.55 12.42 19.02
CA SER A 441 0.16 12.43 20.31
C SER A 441 1.10 11.24 20.49
N GLU A 442 0.65 10.04 20.10
CA GLU A 442 1.42 8.81 20.27
C GLU A 442 2.54 8.68 19.22
N LEU A 443 2.30 9.14 17.98
CA LEU A 443 3.38 9.22 16.99
C LEU A 443 4.40 10.28 17.41
N ALA A 444 3.96 11.45 17.87
CA ALA A 444 4.86 12.49 18.36
C ALA A 444 5.70 12.00 19.54
N SER A 445 5.10 11.35 20.54
CA SER A 445 5.83 10.79 21.68
C SER A 445 6.86 9.73 21.24
N SER A 446 6.52 8.92 20.24
CA SER A 446 7.43 7.91 19.70
C SER A 446 8.61 8.54 18.93
N PHE A 447 8.37 9.60 18.14
CA PHE A 447 9.42 10.36 17.48
C PHE A 447 10.29 11.16 18.47
N GLU A 448 9.69 11.73 19.53
CA GLU A 448 10.42 12.42 20.59
C GLU A 448 11.32 11.45 21.37
N ALA A 449 10.79 10.29 21.77
CA ALA A 449 11.56 9.23 22.42
C ALA A 449 12.75 8.77 21.57
N GLN A 450 12.57 8.69 20.24
CA GLN A 450 13.65 8.43 19.29
C GLN A 450 14.65 9.58 19.17
N SER A 451 14.19 10.83 19.16
CA SER A 451 15.07 12.01 19.08
C SER A 451 15.97 12.17 20.32
N GLN A 452 15.55 11.62 21.45
CA GLN A 452 16.34 11.60 22.68
C GLN A 452 17.42 10.50 22.67
N THR A 453 17.23 9.43 21.88
CA THR A 453 18.21 8.35 21.70
C THR A 453 19.07 8.51 20.44
N SER A 454 18.65 9.34 19.48
CA SER A 454 19.36 9.63 18.23
C SER A 454 19.86 11.07 18.19
N THR A 455 21.15 11.26 17.94
CA THR A 455 21.72 12.58 17.63
C THR A 455 21.10 13.08 16.33
N GLY A 456 20.16 14.03 16.45
CA GLY A 456 19.18 14.38 15.42
C GLY A 456 19.73 14.81 14.07
N ILE A 457 18.96 14.51 13.02
CA ILE A 457 19.16 15.01 11.66
C ILE A 457 18.18 16.18 11.44
N LYS A 458 18.68 17.29 10.90
CA LYS A 458 17.91 18.48 10.50
C LYS A 458 17.27 18.28 9.12
N PRO A 459 16.22 19.04 8.76
CA PRO A 459 15.54 18.89 7.47
C PRO A 459 16.44 19.31 6.30
N LYS A 460 16.36 18.54 5.21
CA LYS A 460 16.83 18.82 3.84
C LYS A 460 18.12 19.63 3.75
N GLU A 461 19.25 19.01 4.07
CA GLU A 461 20.51 19.36 3.42
C GLU A 461 20.67 18.45 2.21
N GLU A 462 21.10 19.01 1.07
CA GLU A 462 21.65 18.18 -0.01
C GLU A 462 22.62 17.19 0.62
N LEU A 463 22.45 15.89 0.37
CA LEU A 463 23.41 14.90 0.83
C LEU A 463 24.77 15.28 0.23
N ASN A 464 25.62 15.93 1.04
CA ASN A 464 26.99 16.23 0.68
C ASN A 464 27.71 14.90 0.56
N VAL A 465 27.89 14.43 -0.67
CA VAL A 465 28.72 13.27 -0.96
C VAL A 465 30.17 13.69 -0.77
N ASP A 466 30.75 13.35 0.37
CA ASP A 466 32.19 13.48 0.58
C ASP A 466 32.91 12.34 -0.15
N GLU A 467 33.30 12.60 -1.40
CA GLU A 467 34.05 11.66 -2.25
C GLU A 467 35.45 11.31 -1.68
N SER A 468 35.91 12.00 -0.63
CA SER A 468 37.18 11.71 0.03
C SER A 468 37.10 10.57 1.06
N VAL A 469 35.88 10.21 1.50
CA VAL A 469 35.66 9.12 2.45
C VAL A 469 35.82 7.77 1.75
N LYS A 470 36.89 7.05 2.08
CA LYS A 470 37.10 5.66 1.67
C LYS A 470 36.75 4.73 2.81
N ILE A 471 35.84 3.80 2.56
CA ILE A 471 35.51 2.70 3.47
C ILE A 471 36.29 1.47 3.02
N ASP A 472 37.10 0.92 3.90
CA ASP A 472 37.74 -0.37 3.66
C ASP A 472 36.69 -1.48 3.68
N TYR A 473 36.64 -2.26 2.61
CA TYR A 473 35.72 -3.39 2.48
C TYR A 473 36.46 -4.65 2.02
N ALA A 474 35.98 -5.80 2.48
CA ALA A 474 36.42 -7.11 2.07
C ALA A 474 35.27 -7.82 1.34
N VAL A 475 35.59 -8.51 0.24
CA VAL A 475 34.62 -9.31 -0.51
C VAL A 475 34.98 -10.78 -0.40
N ARG A 476 34.05 -11.59 0.11
CA ARG A 476 34.16 -13.04 0.16
C ARG A 476 33.20 -13.68 -0.83
N LYS A 477 33.72 -14.47 -1.77
CA LYS A 477 32.89 -15.32 -2.65
C LYS A 477 32.28 -16.47 -1.84
N THR A 478 30.99 -16.68 -1.99
CA THR A 478 30.23 -17.79 -1.39
C THR A 478 29.45 -18.52 -2.48
N LYS A 479 28.92 -19.71 -2.16
CA LYS A 479 28.01 -20.44 -3.06
C LYS A 479 26.69 -19.69 -3.38
N TYR A 480 26.38 -18.63 -2.63
CA TYR A 480 25.18 -17.81 -2.81
C TYR A 480 25.47 -16.43 -3.43
N GLY A 481 26.72 -16.16 -3.83
CA GLY A 481 27.14 -14.87 -4.39
C GLY A 481 28.28 -14.22 -3.60
N ASN A 482 28.50 -12.93 -3.83
CA ASN A 482 29.53 -12.16 -3.16
C ASN A 482 28.99 -11.59 -1.84
N LEU A 483 29.65 -11.93 -0.73
CA LEU A 483 29.42 -11.33 0.58
C LEU A 483 30.39 -10.16 0.75
N VAL A 484 29.87 -8.96 1.00
CA VAL A 484 30.67 -7.75 1.23
C VAL A 484 30.64 -7.45 2.71
N HIS A 485 31.82 -7.30 3.31
CA HIS A 485 32.02 -6.88 4.69
C HIS A 485 32.76 -5.55 4.69
N TRP A 486 32.41 -4.64 5.58
CA TRP A 486 33.18 -3.42 5.82
C TRP A 486 33.12 -3.08 7.30
N VAL A 487 34.02 -2.20 7.73
CA VAL A 487 34.00 -1.62 9.07
C VAL A 487 33.66 -0.14 8.93
N ASP A 488 32.61 0.30 9.59
CA ASP A 488 32.30 1.72 9.68
C ASP A 488 33.17 2.38 10.75
N ASN A 489 34.25 3.03 10.32
CA ASN A 489 35.12 3.82 11.19
C ASN A 489 34.58 5.24 11.43
N TYR A 490 33.43 5.60 10.85
CA TYR A 490 32.80 6.92 10.92
C TYR A 490 31.50 6.91 11.73
N SER A 491 31.38 5.95 12.66
CA SER A 491 30.17 5.70 13.44
C SER A 491 29.61 6.99 14.05
N GLY A 492 28.41 7.36 13.64
CA GLY A 492 27.70 8.55 14.13
C GLY A 492 27.65 9.75 13.18
N VAL A 493 28.36 9.70 12.04
CA VAL A 493 28.26 10.70 10.95
C VAL A 493 27.68 10.09 9.67
N SER A 494 27.94 8.79 9.44
CA SER A 494 27.39 7.99 8.34
C SER A 494 25.88 7.73 8.53
N SER A 495 25.06 8.11 7.54
CA SER A 495 23.60 7.91 7.57
C SER A 495 23.13 6.75 6.68
N HIS A 496 23.85 6.47 5.60
CA HIS A 496 23.48 5.45 4.60
C HIS A 496 24.73 4.79 4.00
N TYR A 497 24.58 3.55 3.54
CA TYR A 497 25.57 2.87 2.70
C TYR A 497 24.95 2.54 1.35
N VAL A 498 25.62 2.95 0.27
CA VAL A 498 25.21 2.59 -1.10
C VAL A 498 26.13 1.52 -1.63
N ILE A 499 25.62 0.30 -1.78
CA ILE A 499 26.34 -0.82 -2.38
C ILE A 499 25.81 -1.03 -3.80
N TYR A 500 26.66 -0.84 -4.80
CA TYR A 500 26.31 -1.04 -6.20
C TYR A 500 27.28 -2.00 -6.89
N ARG A 501 26.79 -2.75 -7.86
CA ARG A 501 27.59 -3.70 -8.65
C ARG A 501 27.80 -3.12 -10.06
N VAL A 502 29.06 -2.94 -10.43
CA VAL A 502 29.45 -2.55 -11.79
C VAL A 502 29.78 -3.82 -12.59
N THR A 503 29.15 -4.00 -13.75
CA THR A 503 29.38 -5.16 -14.64
C THR A 503 30.34 -4.88 -15.79
N ASN A 504 30.73 -3.62 -16.00
CA ASN A 504 31.69 -3.22 -17.02
C ASN A 504 32.61 -2.11 -16.46
N SER A 505 33.89 -2.42 -16.24
CA SER A 505 34.86 -1.53 -15.58
C SER A 505 35.49 -0.50 -16.50
N ALA A 506 35.16 -0.50 -17.80
CA ALA A 506 35.62 0.52 -18.73
C ALA A 506 34.82 1.81 -18.53
N GLY A 507 35.43 2.80 -17.86
CA GLY A 507 34.91 4.17 -17.79
C GLY A 507 34.10 4.53 -16.55
N VAL A 508 34.03 3.68 -15.52
CA VAL A 508 33.53 4.11 -14.19
C VAL A 508 34.70 4.71 -13.41
N GLU A 509 35.11 5.91 -13.81
CA GLU A 509 35.88 6.79 -12.93
C GLU A 509 35.00 7.12 -11.73
N SER A 510 35.36 6.59 -10.56
CA SER A 510 35.28 7.14 -9.18
C SER A 510 34.08 7.96 -8.70
N LYS A 511 33.03 8.20 -9.49
CA LYS A 511 31.89 9.03 -9.14
C LYS A 511 30.72 8.13 -8.80
N ILE A 512 30.31 8.18 -7.54
CA ILE A 512 29.01 7.69 -7.11
C ILE A 512 27.97 8.37 -8.01
N PRO A 513 27.03 7.64 -8.64
CA PRO A 513 25.97 8.29 -9.41
C PRO A 513 25.14 9.15 -8.45
N LEU A 514 25.36 10.47 -8.44
CA LEU A 514 24.67 11.40 -7.54
C LEU A 514 23.14 11.25 -7.65
N SER A 515 22.63 10.86 -8.82
CA SER A 515 21.22 10.55 -9.05
C SER A 515 20.68 9.43 -8.15
N MET A 516 21.53 8.46 -7.79
CA MET A 516 21.17 7.34 -6.90
C MET A 516 21.13 7.78 -5.43
N VAL A 517 22.04 8.67 -5.03
CA VAL A 517 22.09 9.29 -3.69
C VAL A 517 20.95 10.28 -3.50
N GLN A 518 20.64 11.10 -4.51
CA GLN A 518 19.54 12.06 -4.48
C GLN A 518 18.17 11.36 -4.35
N LYS A 519 18.00 10.15 -4.89
CA LYS A 519 16.77 9.36 -4.68
C LYS A 519 16.63 8.82 -3.26
N LEU A 520 17.73 8.47 -2.58
CA LEU A 520 17.70 8.09 -1.15
C LEU A 520 17.31 9.26 -0.23
N SER A 521 17.58 10.50 -0.65
CA SER A 521 17.23 11.71 0.10
C SER A 521 15.73 12.06 0.09
N LYS A 522 14.91 11.35 -0.68
CA LYS A 522 13.49 11.70 -0.90
C LYS A 522 12.54 11.29 0.22
N THR A 523 12.98 10.45 1.14
CA THR A 523 12.11 9.97 2.23
C THR A 523 12.70 10.35 3.58
N TYR A 524 11.90 10.97 4.45
CA TYR A 524 12.27 11.14 5.85
C TYR A 524 12.34 9.77 6.51
N PHE A 525 13.55 9.25 6.70
CA PHE A 525 13.76 8.07 7.52
C PHE A 525 14.63 8.42 8.73
N TYR A 526 14.06 8.19 9.91
CA TYR A 526 14.80 8.16 11.16
C TYR A 526 15.65 6.89 11.17
N ILE A 527 16.94 7.06 11.45
CA ILE A 527 17.90 5.96 11.55
C ILE A 527 17.87 5.45 12.99
N ASP A 528 17.47 4.19 13.16
CA ASP A 528 17.70 3.47 14.40
C ASP A 528 19.21 3.16 14.54
N LYS A 529 19.83 3.62 15.63
CA LYS A 529 21.20 3.25 16.01
C LYS A 529 21.09 2.02 16.92
N GLY A 530 20.91 0.86 16.30
CA GLY A 530 20.89 -0.46 16.96
C GLY A 530 21.50 -1.54 16.10
#